data_AF-A0A1V6HZ50-F1
#
_entry.id   AF-A0A1V6HZ50-F1
#
_cell.length_a   1.000
_cell.length_b   1.000
_cell.length_c   1.000
_cell.angle_alpha   90.00
_cell.angle_beta   90.00
_cell.angle_gamma   90.00
#
_symmetry.space_group_name_H-M   'P 1'
#
loop_
_entity.id
_entity.type
_entity.pdbx_description
1 polymer ?
#
loop_
_entity_poly.entity_id
_entity_poly.type
_entity_poly.pdbx_seq_one_letter_code
_entity_poly.pdbx_strand_id
1 'polypeptide(L)'
;MKAIKSKIIKFLLAPAILGVLILVFILLMKNASEYMGVYGDLDSTLAQASVIQQDLVRHEQYGHNYYDIGKFEATPMGVLKKFPIATISGIYRPFLWEAGNPFILLAALEGTFLFLFMIYVIFKTGFLRFFRIIFSDPFLIFSLSFVIIFGFGVGLASANFGALVRYKIPLLPFYVASLFIIEYIYNKKKSLK
;
A
#
# COMPACT_ATOMS: atom_id res chain seq x y z
N MET A 1 37.51 -5.81 -21.29
CA MET A 1 36.43 -4.84 -21.60
C MET A 1 36.99 -3.43 -21.42
N LYS A 2 37.56 -2.83 -22.49
CA LYS A 2 38.25 -1.52 -22.42
C LYS A 2 37.24 -0.41 -22.12
N ALA A 3 37.45 0.30 -21.01
CA ALA A 3 36.60 1.39 -20.56
C ALA A 3 36.50 2.49 -21.63
N ILE A 4 35.29 2.70 -22.16
CA ILE A 4 34.99 3.80 -23.08
C ILE A 4 35.13 5.11 -22.29
N LYS A 5 36.21 5.83 -22.58
CA LYS A 5 36.74 6.99 -21.82
C LYS A 5 36.13 8.33 -22.24
N SER A 6 35.00 8.34 -22.95
CA SER A 6 34.35 9.57 -23.41
C SER A 6 33.02 9.79 -22.68
N LYS A 7 32.95 10.85 -21.85
CA LYS A 7 31.70 11.33 -21.22
C LYS A 7 30.59 11.61 -22.24
N ILE A 8 30.96 12.01 -23.46
CA ILE A 8 30.04 12.35 -24.55
C ILE A 8 29.34 11.08 -25.07
N ILE A 9 30.09 9.99 -25.23
CA ILE A 9 29.54 8.70 -25.68
C ILE A 9 28.60 8.12 -24.61
N LYS A 10 28.90 8.25 -23.32
CA LYS A 10 27.98 7.86 -22.23
C LYS A 10 26.73 8.73 -22.16
N PHE A 11 26.85 10.04 -22.40
CA PHE A 11 25.72 10.97 -22.39
C PHE A 11 24.76 10.75 -23.57
N LEU A 12 25.27 10.30 -24.72
CA LEU A 12 24.45 9.94 -25.89
C LEU A 12 23.93 8.48 -25.82
N LEU A 13 24.73 7.55 -25.31
CA LEU A 13 24.32 6.14 -25.15
C LEU A 13 23.29 5.95 -24.05
N ALA A 14 23.35 6.70 -22.95
CA ALA A 14 22.39 6.56 -21.85
C ALA A 14 20.93 6.75 -22.29
N PRO A 15 20.53 7.82 -22.99
CA PRO A 15 19.16 7.98 -23.49
C PRO A 15 18.82 6.98 -24.60
N ALA A 16 19.79 6.59 -25.44
CA ALA A 16 19.57 5.58 -26.47
C ALA A 16 19.28 4.20 -25.86
N ILE A 17 20.06 3.78 -24.86
CA ILE A 17 19.85 2.52 -24.12
C ILE A 17 18.54 2.57 -23.35
N LEU A 18 18.20 3.70 -22.71
CA LEU A 18 16.92 3.88 -22.02
C LEU A 18 15.75 3.77 -23.01
N GLY A 19 15.86 4.40 -24.18
CA GLY A 19 14.86 4.32 -25.25
C GLY A 19 14.67 2.89 -25.77
N VAL A 20 15.76 2.16 -25.98
CA VAL A 20 15.72 0.74 -26.37
C VAL A 20 15.07 -0.12 -25.28
N LEU A 21 15.41 0.11 -24.01
CA LEU A 21 14.78 -0.59 -22.87
C LEU A 21 13.28 -0.31 -22.79
N ILE A 22 12.85 0.94 -22.97
CA ILE A 22 11.43 1.31 -23.01
C ILE A 22 10.74 0.63 -24.19
N LEU A 23 11.38 0.59 -25.36
CA LEU A 23 10.80 -0.02 -26.56
C LEU A 23 10.65 -1.54 -26.42
N VAL A 24 11.68 -2.21 -25.88
CA VAL A 24 11.65 -3.64 -25.53
C VAL A 24 10.59 -3.90 -24.47
N PHE A 25 10.47 -3.04 -23.45
CA PHE A 25 9.43 -3.14 -22.43
C PHE A 25 8.02 -3.03 -23.04
N ILE A 26 7.79 -2.08 -23.94
CA ILE A 26 6.49 -1.92 -24.63
C ILE A 26 6.18 -3.16 -25.49
N LEU A 27 7.15 -3.70 -26.21
CA LEU A 27 6.97 -4.91 -27.03
C LEU A 27 6.67 -6.14 -26.18
N LEU A 28 7.40 -6.32 -25.07
CA LEU A 28 7.14 -7.39 -24.10
C LEU A 28 5.75 -7.25 -23.47
N MET A 29 5.35 -6.03 -23.10
CA MET A 29 4.01 -5.75 -22.56
C MET A 29 2.92 -6.03 -23.58
N LYS A 30 3.12 -5.71 -24.86
CA LYS A 30 2.15 -6.05 -25.93
C LYS A 30 1.97 -7.56 -26.07
N ASN A 31 3.07 -8.31 -26.17
CA ASN A 31 2.98 -9.78 -26.25
C ASN A 31 2.36 -10.37 -24.97
N ALA A 32 2.73 -9.86 -23.79
CA ALA A 32 2.16 -10.31 -22.52
C ALA A 32 0.66 -9.98 -22.42
N SER A 33 0.22 -8.82 -22.91
CA SER A 33 -1.19 -8.41 -22.89
C SER A 33 -2.09 -9.38 -23.66
N GLU A 34 -1.60 -9.96 -24.74
CA GLU A 34 -2.31 -10.96 -25.55
C GLU A 34 -2.52 -12.28 -24.78
N TYR A 35 -1.57 -12.64 -23.90
CA TYR A 35 -1.68 -13.82 -23.01
C TYR A 35 -2.42 -13.54 -21.69
N MET A 36 -2.51 -12.28 -21.26
CA MET A 36 -3.13 -11.89 -19.98
C MET A 36 -4.64 -11.64 -20.08
N GLY A 37 -5.23 -11.73 -21.27
CA GLY A 37 -6.69 -11.62 -21.47
C GLY A 37 -7.23 -10.28 -20.96
N VAL A 38 -8.20 -10.32 -20.04
CA VAL A 38 -8.85 -9.12 -19.47
C VAL A 38 -7.91 -8.27 -18.60
N TYR A 39 -6.74 -8.78 -18.22
CA TYR A 39 -5.68 -8.02 -17.53
C TYR A 39 -4.65 -7.40 -18.49
N GLY A 40 -4.83 -7.56 -19.80
CA GLY A 40 -3.89 -7.08 -20.82
C GLY A 40 -4.01 -5.58 -21.12
N ASP A 41 -5.17 -4.99 -20.88
CA ASP A 41 -5.41 -3.56 -21.07
C ASP A 41 -5.68 -2.86 -19.72
N LEU A 42 -5.23 -1.61 -19.59
CA LEU A 42 -5.37 -0.85 -18.35
C LEU A 42 -6.85 -0.60 -18.03
N ASP A 43 -7.65 -0.30 -19.04
CA ASP A 43 -9.08 -0.01 -18.88
C ASP A 43 -9.88 -1.28 -18.52
N SER A 44 -9.54 -2.42 -19.14
CA SER A 44 -10.18 -3.70 -18.83
C SER A 44 -9.81 -4.23 -17.45
N THR A 45 -8.56 -4.03 -17.01
CA THR A 45 -8.09 -4.38 -15.66
C THR A 45 -8.82 -3.56 -14.58
N LEU A 46 -9.00 -2.27 -14.83
CA LEU A 46 -9.74 -1.38 -13.93
C LEU A 46 -11.22 -1.73 -13.88
N ALA A 47 -11.83 -2.05 -15.04
CA ALA A 47 -13.21 -2.50 -15.11
C ALA A 47 -13.41 -3.82 -14.34
N GLN A 48 -12.48 -4.77 -14.50
CA GLN A 48 -12.54 -6.04 -13.78
C GLN A 48 -12.29 -5.88 -12.29
N ALA A 49 -11.39 -5.00 -11.86
CA ALA A 49 -11.21 -4.66 -10.45
C ALA A 49 -12.51 -4.09 -9.84
N SER A 50 -13.24 -3.26 -10.59
CA SER A 50 -14.55 -2.73 -10.17
C SER A 50 -15.62 -3.81 -10.07
N VAL A 51 -15.69 -4.70 -11.06
CA VAL A 51 -16.61 -5.85 -11.05
C VAL A 51 -16.30 -6.80 -9.89
N ILE A 52 -15.02 -7.14 -9.68
CA ILE A 52 -14.61 -7.98 -8.55
C ILE A 52 -14.99 -7.32 -7.23
N GLN A 53 -14.71 -6.02 -7.04
CA GLN A 53 -15.10 -5.34 -5.81
C GLN A 53 -16.62 -5.36 -5.62
N GLN A 54 -17.41 -5.17 -6.68
CA GLN A 54 -18.86 -5.20 -6.62
C GLN A 54 -19.41 -6.61 -6.34
N ASP A 55 -18.77 -7.65 -6.89
CA ASP A 55 -19.12 -9.05 -6.63
C ASP A 55 -18.73 -9.48 -5.21
N LEU A 56 -17.63 -8.96 -4.66
CA LEU A 56 -17.25 -9.18 -3.27
C LEU A 56 -18.21 -8.52 -2.26
N VAL A 57 -19.00 -7.54 -2.70
CA VAL A 57 -20.05 -6.88 -1.90
C VAL A 57 -21.43 -7.53 -2.10
N ARG A 58 -21.60 -8.44 -3.06
CA ARG A 58 -22.89 -9.15 -3.27
C ARG A 58 -23.20 -10.06 -2.07
N HIS A 59 -24.39 -9.84 -1.53
CA HIS A 59 -24.85 -10.28 -0.22
C HIS A 59 -25.05 -11.81 -0.08
N GLU A 60 -25.03 -12.56 -1.19
CA GLU A 60 -25.48 -13.95 -1.21
C GLU A 60 -24.44 -14.98 -0.76
N GLN A 61 -23.14 -14.64 -0.68
CA GLN A 61 -22.08 -15.62 -0.43
C GLN A 61 -21.18 -15.38 0.81
N TYR A 62 -21.16 -14.17 1.39
CA TYR A 62 -20.17 -13.81 2.44
C TYR A 62 -20.76 -13.42 3.82
N GLY A 63 -22.09 -13.45 4.00
CA GLY A 63 -22.74 -13.17 5.29
C GLY A 63 -22.57 -11.72 5.79
N HIS A 64 -22.83 -11.46 7.09
CA HIS A 64 -22.77 -10.12 7.70
C HIS A 64 -21.35 -9.55 7.95
N ASN A 65 -20.28 -10.21 7.49
CA ASN A 65 -18.89 -9.86 7.81
C ASN A 65 -18.15 -9.21 6.63
N TYR A 66 -18.76 -8.22 5.99
CA TYR A 66 -18.15 -7.47 4.89
C TYR A 66 -18.07 -5.96 5.17
N TYR A 67 -17.16 -5.29 4.47
CA TYR A 67 -17.09 -3.83 4.45
C TYR A 67 -17.11 -3.31 3.01
N ASP A 68 -17.83 -2.22 2.81
CA ASP A 68 -17.82 -1.50 1.54
C ASP A 68 -16.87 -0.29 1.65
N ILE A 69 -15.96 -0.16 0.68
CA ILE A 69 -15.10 1.03 0.50
C ILE A 69 -15.74 2.06 -0.46
N GLY A 70 -16.97 1.77 -0.90
CA GLY A 70 -17.80 2.53 -1.82
C GLY A 70 -17.48 2.19 -3.28
N LYS A 71 -18.51 2.22 -4.13
CA LYS A 71 -18.36 2.09 -5.59
C LYS A 71 -17.32 3.10 -6.10
N PHE A 72 -16.38 2.63 -6.91
CA PHE A 72 -15.41 3.47 -7.60
C PHE A 72 -15.61 3.30 -9.10
N GLU A 73 -15.54 4.42 -9.82
CA GLU A 73 -15.38 4.37 -11.27
C GLU A 73 -14.01 3.76 -11.57
N ALA A 74 -13.97 2.85 -12.54
CA ALA A 74 -12.79 2.19 -13.07
C ALA A 74 -11.86 3.16 -13.85
N THR A 75 -11.59 4.33 -13.27
CA THR A 75 -10.64 5.33 -13.81
C THR A 75 -9.48 5.49 -12.83
N PRO A 76 -8.25 5.73 -13.31
CA PRO A 76 -7.09 5.99 -12.45
C PRO A 76 -7.35 7.10 -11.43
N MET A 77 -8.14 8.10 -11.82
CA MET A 77 -8.55 9.21 -10.95
C MET A 77 -9.58 8.77 -9.89
N GLY A 78 -10.52 7.88 -10.24
CA GLY A 78 -11.49 7.31 -9.30
C GLY A 78 -10.82 6.45 -8.21
N VAL A 79 -9.82 5.66 -8.62
CA VAL A 79 -8.97 4.85 -7.74
C VAL A 79 -8.16 5.74 -6.79
N LEU A 80 -7.56 6.82 -7.30
CA LEU A 80 -6.76 7.75 -6.48
C LEU A 80 -7.61 8.49 -5.44
N LYS A 81 -8.85 8.87 -5.77
CA LYS A 81 -9.79 9.50 -4.81
C LYS A 81 -10.15 8.58 -3.65
N LYS A 82 -10.15 7.26 -3.86
CA LYS A 82 -10.44 6.25 -2.83
C LYS A 82 -9.21 5.79 -2.07
N PHE A 83 -8.02 6.16 -2.53
CA PHE A 83 -6.74 5.83 -1.90
C PHE A 83 -6.70 6.02 -0.38
N PRO A 84 -7.06 7.18 0.21
CA PRO A 84 -6.99 7.35 1.66
C PRO A 84 -7.95 6.44 2.42
N ILE A 85 -9.18 6.29 1.93
CA ILE A 85 -10.22 5.46 2.58
C ILE A 85 -9.86 3.98 2.49
N ALA A 86 -9.41 3.53 1.32
CA ALA A 86 -8.98 2.15 1.10
C ALA A 86 -7.73 1.81 1.93
N THR A 87 -6.76 2.73 2.03
CA THR A 87 -5.55 2.52 2.84
C THR A 87 -5.89 2.43 4.33
N ILE A 88 -6.70 3.36 4.85
CA ILE A 88 -7.14 3.33 6.25
C ILE A 88 -7.93 2.05 6.53
N SER A 89 -8.80 1.65 5.61
CA SER A 89 -9.54 0.39 5.73
C SER A 89 -8.60 -0.81 5.72
N GLY A 90 -7.63 -0.85 4.82
CA GLY A 90 -6.65 -1.94 4.70
C GLY A 90 -5.75 -2.12 5.91
N ILE A 91 -5.41 -1.01 6.59
CA ILE A 91 -4.50 -1.03 7.74
C ILE A 91 -5.27 -1.25 9.06
N TYR A 92 -6.37 -0.54 9.28
CA TYR A 92 -6.99 -0.42 10.61
C TYR A 92 -8.31 -1.16 10.77
N ARG A 93 -9.02 -1.52 9.69
CA ARG A 93 -10.24 -2.34 9.82
C ARG A 93 -9.89 -3.81 10.13
N PRO A 94 -10.76 -4.58 10.79
CA PRO A 94 -12.12 -4.24 11.25
C PRO A 94 -12.13 -3.25 12.42
N PHE A 95 -13.15 -2.40 12.52
CA PHE A 95 -13.35 -1.61 13.74
C PHE A 95 -14.11 -2.40 14.81
N LEU A 96 -14.01 -1.97 16.08
CA LEU A 96 -14.65 -2.66 17.21
C LEU A 96 -16.17 -2.81 17.04
N TRP A 97 -16.82 -1.85 16.38
CA TRP A 97 -18.27 -1.86 16.12
C TRP A 97 -18.68 -2.70 14.90
N GLU A 98 -17.73 -3.20 14.12
CA GLU A 98 -17.97 -4.05 12.93
C GLU A 98 -17.74 -5.54 13.24
N ALA A 99 -17.38 -5.86 14.49
CA ALA A 99 -17.06 -7.21 14.91
C ALA A 99 -18.33 -8.05 15.15
N GLY A 100 -18.73 -8.83 14.14
CA GLY A 100 -19.84 -9.80 14.26
C GLY A 100 -19.46 -11.15 14.90
N ASN A 101 -18.17 -11.40 15.17
CA ASN A 101 -17.68 -12.68 15.69
C ASN A 101 -16.47 -12.45 16.62
N PRO A 102 -16.29 -13.24 17.71
CA PRO A 102 -15.12 -13.18 18.59
C PRO A 102 -13.76 -13.15 17.89
N PHE A 103 -13.58 -13.89 16.79
CA PHE A 103 -12.32 -13.86 16.02
C PHE A 103 -12.07 -12.52 15.34
N ILE A 104 -13.13 -11.88 14.83
CA ILE A 104 -13.06 -10.55 14.22
C ILE A 104 -12.84 -9.48 15.29
N LEU A 105 -13.38 -9.68 16.50
CA LEU A 105 -13.15 -8.78 17.63
C LEU A 105 -11.67 -8.71 18.03
N LEU A 106 -10.96 -9.84 18.06
CA LEU A 106 -9.52 -9.85 18.31
C LEU A 106 -8.75 -9.09 17.23
N ALA A 107 -9.12 -9.26 15.96
CA ALA A 107 -8.51 -8.51 14.87
C ALA A 107 -8.84 -7.00 14.92
N ALA A 108 -10.03 -6.65 15.40
CA ALA A 108 -10.42 -5.26 15.62
C ALA A 108 -9.66 -4.61 16.79
N LEU A 109 -9.39 -5.38 17.84
CA LEU A 109 -8.53 -4.96 18.94
C LEU A 109 -7.11 -4.68 18.45
N GLU A 110 -6.55 -5.57 17.62
CA GLU A 110 -5.23 -5.38 17.01
C GLU A 110 -5.18 -4.08 16.17
N GLY A 111 -6.17 -3.89 15.27
CA GLY A 111 -6.25 -2.68 14.44
C GLY A 111 -6.36 -1.41 15.27
N THR A 112 -7.18 -1.45 16.33
CA THR A 112 -7.36 -0.33 17.26
C THR A 112 -6.09 -0.04 18.05
N PHE A 113 -5.40 -1.08 18.54
CA PHE A 113 -4.13 -0.93 19.24
C PHE A 113 -3.07 -0.28 18.35
N LEU A 114 -2.93 -0.73 17.10
CA LEU A 114 -2.00 -0.16 16.13
C LEU A 114 -2.31 1.29 15.77
N PHE A 115 -3.60 1.63 15.66
CA PHE A 115 -4.05 3.00 15.44
C PHE A 115 -3.70 3.91 16.62
N LEU A 116 -4.00 3.46 17.84
CA LEU A 116 -3.67 4.18 19.08
C LEU A 116 -2.16 4.33 19.27
N PHE A 117 -1.38 3.30 18.94
CA PHE A 117 0.07 3.34 19.03
C PHE A 117 0.68 4.35 18.05
N MET A 118 0.18 4.42 16.81
CA MET A 118 0.58 5.47 15.87
C MET A 118 0.30 6.86 16.40
N ILE A 119 -0.92 7.07 16.90
CA ILE A 119 -1.34 8.35 17.47
C ILE A 119 -0.42 8.72 18.65
N TYR A 120 -0.14 7.77 19.54
CA TYR A 120 0.79 7.95 20.65
C TYR A 120 2.18 8.38 20.17
N VAL A 121 2.76 7.71 19.17
CA VAL A 121 4.08 8.06 18.61
C VAL A 121 4.07 9.45 18.00
N ILE A 122 3.01 9.82 17.24
CA ILE A 122 2.88 11.15 16.63
C ILE A 122 2.80 12.24 17.72
N PHE A 123 2.00 12.05 18.77
CA PHE A 123 1.90 13.02 19.87
C PHE A 123 3.20 13.12 20.68
N LYS A 124 3.86 11.99 20.97
CA LYS A 124 5.11 11.95 21.74
C LYS A 124 6.27 12.62 21.01
N THR A 125 6.40 12.38 19.70
CA THR A 125 7.47 12.95 18.87
C THR A 125 7.16 14.38 18.41
N GLY A 126 5.88 14.70 18.23
CA GLY A 126 5.37 15.93 17.64
C GLY A 126 5.32 15.84 16.11
N PHE A 127 4.21 16.30 15.51
CA PHE A 127 3.90 16.16 14.09
C PHE A 127 5.07 16.55 13.15
N LEU A 128 5.67 17.72 13.35
CA LEU A 128 6.80 18.18 12.51
C LEU A 128 8.07 17.32 12.66
N ARG A 129 8.34 16.80 13.85
CA ARG A 129 9.54 15.98 14.09
C ARG A 129 9.35 14.55 13.60
N PHE A 130 8.12 14.03 13.68
CA PHE A 130 7.73 12.74 13.13
C PHE A 130 8.11 12.64 11.65
N PHE A 131 7.63 13.58 10.83
CA PHE A 131 7.98 13.61 9.40
C PHE A 131 9.47 13.82 9.18
N ARG A 132 10.12 14.68 9.96
CA ARG A 132 11.57 14.87 9.85
C ARG A 132 12.35 13.59 10.10
N ILE A 133 11.96 12.79 11.09
CA ILE A 133 12.61 11.50 11.40
C ILE A 133 12.42 10.53 10.24
N ILE A 134 11.21 10.44 9.68
CA ILE A 134 10.92 9.59 8.52
C ILE A 134 11.82 9.98 7.35
N PHE A 135 11.86 11.26 6.98
CA PHE A 135 12.69 11.72 5.85
C PHE A 135 14.21 11.68 6.12
N SER A 136 14.63 11.46 7.36
CA SER A 136 16.06 11.31 7.69
C SER A 136 16.57 9.88 7.48
N ASP A 137 15.69 8.88 7.46
CA ASP A 137 16.08 7.47 7.42
C ASP A 137 15.47 6.79 6.17
N PRO A 138 16.31 6.37 5.20
CA PRO A 138 15.83 5.67 3.99
C PRO A 138 15.02 4.41 4.28
N PHE A 139 15.32 3.70 5.39
CA PHE A 139 14.57 2.52 5.79
C PHE A 139 13.15 2.87 6.21
N LEU A 140 12.96 3.96 6.96
CA LEU A 140 11.63 4.43 7.38
C LEU A 140 10.78 4.88 6.18
N ILE A 141 11.39 5.56 5.21
CA ILE A 141 10.72 5.96 3.97
C ILE A 141 10.24 4.71 3.23
N PHE A 142 11.11 3.72 3.06
CA PHE A 142 10.77 2.47 2.40
C PHE A 142 9.65 1.72 3.14
N SER A 143 9.78 1.53 4.46
CA SER A 143 8.82 0.76 5.25
C SER A 143 7.44 1.40 5.25
N LEU A 144 7.34 2.72 5.45
CA LEU A 144 6.06 3.41 5.46
C LEU A 144 5.43 3.50 4.08
N SER A 145 6.24 3.71 3.03
CA SER A 145 5.73 3.69 1.65
C SER A 145 5.17 2.31 1.28
N PHE A 146 5.87 1.24 1.68
CA PHE A 146 5.39 -0.14 1.51
C PHE A 146 4.06 -0.34 2.24
N VAL A 147 3.95 0.07 3.51
CA VAL A 147 2.71 -0.05 4.29
C VAL A 147 1.55 0.67 3.63
N ILE A 148 1.76 1.88 3.12
CA ILE A 148 0.70 2.67 2.48
C ILE A 148 0.26 2.00 1.17
N ILE A 149 1.21 1.66 0.28
CA ILE A 149 0.90 1.06 -1.03
C ILE A 149 0.26 -0.32 -0.86
N PHE A 150 0.79 -1.13 0.04
CA PHE A 150 0.29 -2.48 0.28
C PHE A 150 -1.05 -2.44 1.02
N GLY A 151 -1.22 -1.55 1.99
CA GLY A 151 -2.49 -1.32 2.68
C GLY A 151 -3.58 -0.85 1.72
N PHE A 152 -3.24 0.01 0.77
CA PHE A 152 -4.14 0.39 -0.32
C PHE A 152 -4.57 -0.82 -1.17
N GLY A 153 -3.60 -1.62 -1.63
CA GLY A 153 -3.88 -2.80 -2.46
C GLY A 153 -4.75 -3.83 -1.74
N VAL A 154 -4.45 -4.12 -0.47
CA VAL A 154 -5.23 -5.04 0.37
C VAL A 154 -6.62 -4.50 0.67
N GLY A 155 -6.73 -3.20 0.95
CA GLY A 155 -8.01 -2.54 1.22
C GLY A 155 -8.95 -2.52 0.02
N LEU A 156 -8.40 -2.45 -1.20
CA LEU A 156 -9.15 -2.49 -2.46
C LEU A 156 -9.49 -3.92 -2.90
N ALA A 157 -8.55 -4.85 -2.75
CA ALA A 157 -8.70 -6.24 -3.21
C ALA A 157 -9.57 -7.12 -2.31
N SER A 158 -9.95 -6.65 -1.12
CA SER A 158 -10.73 -7.42 -0.15
C SER A 158 -11.98 -6.64 0.26
N ALA A 159 -13.11 -7.33 0.38
CA ALA A 159 -14.32 -6.81 1.03
C ALA A 159 -14.69 -7.61 2.30
N ASN A 160 -13.97 -8.70 2.58
CA ASN A 160 -14.24 -9.61 3.71
C ASN A 160 -13.26 -9.32 4.86
N PHE A 161 -13.76 -9.18 6.08
CA PHE A 161 -12.92 -8.95 7.26
C PHE A 161 -11.91 -10.08 7.51
N GLY A 162 -12.30 -11.34 7.31
CA GLY A 162 -11.41 -12.49 7.53
C GLY A 162 -10.28 -12.61 6.50
N ALA A 163 -10.49 -12.13 5.27
CA ALA A 163 -9.46 -12.05 4.24
C ALA A 163 -8.56 -10.82 4.45
N LEU A 164 -9.16 -9.68 4.78
CA LEU A 164 -8.47 -8.43 5.12
C LEU A 164 -7.41 -8.66 6.21
N VAL A 165 -7.79 -9.34 7.29
CA VAL A 165 -6.88 -9.61 8.43
C VAL A 165 -5.70 -10.49 8.02
N ARG A 166 -5.90 -11.47 7.12
CA ARG A 166 -4.82 -12.33 6.63
C ARG A 166 -3.89 -11.58 5.67
N TYR A 167 -4.48 -10.82 4.77
CA TYR A 167 -3.73 -10.07 3.76
C TYR A 167 -2.94 -8.91 4.35
N LYS A 168 -3.32 -8.38 5.53
CA LYS A 168 -2.49 -7.40 6.23
C LYS A 168 -1.32 -7.98 7.02
N ILE A 169 -1.25 -9.30 7.28
CA ILE A 169 -0.13 -9.88 8.06
C ILE A 169 1.27 -9.46 7.55
N PRO A 170 1.54 -9.43 6.22
CA PRO A 170 2.84 -9.02 5.69
C PRO A 170 3.17 -7.54 5.93
N LEU A 171 2.18 -6.64 6.06
CA LEU A 171 2.43 -5.20 6.27
C LEU A 171 2.69 -4.84 7.73
N LEU A 172 2.16 -5.63 8.66
CA LEU A 172 2.32 -5.42 10.11
C LEU A 172 3.76 -5.32 10.60
N PRO A 173 4.71 -6.21 10.24
CA PRO A 173 6.09 -6.11 10.74
C PRO A 173 6.77 -4.81 10.32
N PHE A 174 6.56 -4.36 9.07
CA PHE A 174 7.11 -3.09 8.59
C PHE A 174 6.48 -1.90 9.30
N TYR A 175 5.17 -1.96 9.53
CA TYR A 175 4.45 -0.92 10.23
C TYR A 175 4.91 -0.77 11.68
N VAL A 176 4.91 -1.86 12.44
CA VAL A 176 5.32 -1.87 13.85
C VAL A 176 6.79 -1.50 14.01
N ALA A 177 7.68 -2.04 13.16
CA ALA A 177 9.09 -1.69 13.18
C ALA A 177 9.31 -0.19 12.94
N SER A 178 8.59 0.40 11.97
CA SER A 178 8.70 1.83 11.68
C SER A 178 8.35 2.70 12.89
N LEU A 179 7.27 2.35 13.62
CA LEU A 179 6.85 3.09 14.81
C LEU A 179 7.87 2.99 15.95
N PHE A 180 8.41 1.79 16.21
CA PHE A 180 9.45 1.59 17.23
C PHE A 180 10.76 2.31 16.90
N ILE A 181 11.18 2.28 15.64
CA ILE A 181 12.40 2.97 15.20
C ILE A 181 12.24 4.49 15.36
N ILE A 182 11.07 5.05 15.00
CA ILE A 182 10.78 6.47 15.19
C ILE A 182 10.86 6.84 16.68
N GLU A 183 10.26 6.03 17.55
CA GLU A 183 10.31 6.24 18.99
C GLU A 183 11.75 6.16 19.53
N TYR A 184 12.54 5.17 19.09
CA TYR A 184 13.93 5.01 19.48
C TYR A 184 14.80 6.21 19.08
N ILE A 185 14.69 6.66 17.81
CA ILE A 185 15.44 7.82 17.31
C ILE A 185 15.07 9.08 18.09
N TYR A 186 13.79 9.24 18.42
CA TYR A 186 13.32 10.37 19.22
C TYR A 186 13.90 10.36 20.63
N ASN A 187 13.82 9.23 21.34
CA ASN A 187 14.34 9.09 22.70
C ASN A 187 15.87 9.27 22.74
N LYS A 188 16.60 8.73 21.76
CA LYS A 188 18.05 8.92 21.63
C LYS A 188 18.42 10.40 21.44
N LYS A 189 17.71 11.12 20.58
CA LYS A 189 17.91 12.57 20.39
C LYS A 189 17.56 13.39 21.63
N LYS A 190 16.60 12.93 22.44
CA LYS A 190 16.26 13.56 23.72
C LYS A 190 17.34 13.33 24.78
N SER A 191 17.95 12.15 24.84
CA SER A 191 19.03 11.85 25.80
C SER A 191 20.37 12.54 25.51
N LEU A 192 20.57 13.00 24.27
CA LEU A 192 21.78 13.69 23.83
C LEU A 192 21.68 15.23 23.97
N LYS A 193 20.52 15.74 24.42
CA LYS A 193 20.26 17.15 24.70
C LYS A 193 20.15 17.36 26.20
#